data_AF-A0AA39CJH7-F1
#
_entry.id   AF-A0AA39CJH7-F1
#
_cell.length_a   1.000
_cell.length_b   1.000
_cell.length_c   1.000
_cell.angle_alpha   90.00
_cell.angle_beta   90.00
_cell.angle_gamma   90.00
#
_symmetry.space_group_name_H-M   'P 1'
#
loop_
_entity.id
_entity.type
_entity.pdbx_description
1 polymer ?
#
loop_
_entity_poly.entity_id
_entity_poly.type
_entity_poly.pdbx_seq_one_letter_code
_entity_poly.pdbx_strand_id
1 'polypeptide(L)'
;MCSYLAQYLFALLVLPLLGLQLDDIITNVPPGLEQRMHNAVTDCIAIATLVSVAFSDCEPSYDRYFPRGDADFVQQVFRRIANIAPNAQLNVDEYTTVLDERARTGLDPRFDYLIINYGNHPQGLEQDCDGPDDPDGFFTRLFSGRPCICICPKAFRQYPDLSEILNPPAWARDARGHPLEGYGCDGLGDHEFLNDIPRYDDLINMHGTMRAITDYTGPEAPPEGYGPFYARVLQELSTLYPEKYAPHEAVNNADSFVVYAMSKFFSWRCGRVFGKPTSAQDNWNRIPPPRPP
;
A
#
# COMPACT_ATOMS: atom_id res chain seq x y z
N MET A 1 -27.05 -8.33 10.66
CA MET A 1 -26.46 -9.65 10.35
C MET A 1 -26.06 -9.61 8.88
N CYS A 2 -24.81 -9.29 8.57
CA CYS A 2 -24.32 -9.26 7.18
C CYS A 2 -23.68 -10.61 6.85
N SER A 3 -24.15 -11.23 5.78
CA SER A 3 -23.72 -12.56 5.30
C SER A 3 -22.65 -12.37 4.22
N TYR A 4 -21.45 -12.91 4.44
CA TYR A 4 -20.22 -12.63 3.67
C TYR A 4 -19.86 -13.71 2.62
N LEU A 5 -20.83 -14.41 2.03
CA LEU A 5 -20.54 -15.72 1.42
C LEU A 5 -20.77 -15.88 -0.10
N ALA A 6 -20.88 -14.81 -0.89
CA ALA A 6 -21.03 -14.96 -2.33
C ALA A 6 -20.35 -13.85 -3.13
N GLN A 7 -19.05 -13.99 -3.46
CA GLN A 7 -18.37 -13.25 -4.54
C GLN A 7 -16.89 -13.68 -4.63
N TYR A 8 -16.58 -14.82 -5.27
CA TYR A 8 -15.19 -15.31 -5.35
C TYR A 8 -14.71 -15.86 -6.70
N LEU A 9 -15.45 -15.69 -7.81
CA LEU A 9 -15.14 -16.46 -9.03
C LEU A 9 -14.65 -15.70 -10.26
N PHE A 10 -14.51 -14.36 -10.27
CA PHE A 10 -14.31 -13.65 -11.55
C PHE A 10 -13.10 -12.73 -11.76
N ALA A 11 -12.29 -12.37 -10.76
CA ALA A 11 -11.23 -11.36 -10.97
C ALA A 11 -9.78 -11.89 -11.09
N LEU A 12 -9.62 -13.13 -11.57
CA LEU A 12 -8.32 -13.80 -11.68
C LEU A 12 -7.48 -13.45 -12.93
N LEU A 13 -7.95 -12.59 -13.85
CA LEU A 13 -7.32 -12.42 -15.18
C LEU A 13 -7.13 -10.98 -15.71
N VAL A 14 -7.38 -9.91 -14.95
CA VAL A 14 -7.52 -8.54 -15.55
C VAL A 14 -6.39 -7.54 -15.21
N LEU A 15 -5.37 -7.91 -14.43
CA LEU A 15 -4.35 -6.95 -13.99
C LEU A 15 -3.43 -6.33 -15.07
N PRO A 16 -3.17 -6.89 -16.27
CA PRO A 16 -2.17 -6.29 -17.18
C PRO A 16 -2.73 -5.23 -18.15
N LEU A 17 -3.97 -4.75 -18.01
CA LEU A 17 -4.62 -3.89 -19.02
C LEU A 17 -5.09 -2.53 -18.52
N LEU A 18 -4.41 -1.91 -17.55
CA LEU A 18 -4.85 -0.58 -17.06
C LEU A 18 -4.62 0.57 -18.04
N GLY A 19 -3.87 0.40 -19.13
CA GLY A 19 -3.76 1.41 -20.20
C GLY A 19 -3.31 2.81 -19.76
N LEU A 20 -2.79 2.94 -18.53
CA LEU A 20 -2.34 4.22 -17.98
C LEU A 20 -1.04 4.61 -18.68
N GLN A 21 -1.02 5.79 -19.30
CA GLN A 21 0.23 6.39 -19.77
C GLN A 21 0.99 6.89 -18.54
N LEU A 22 1.93 6.07 -18.05
CA LEU A 22 2.78 6.38 -16.90
C LEU A 22 4.11 7.02 -17.31
N ASP A 23 4.42 7.04 -18.60
CA ASP A 23 5.70 7.53 -19.14
C ASP A 23 5.99 8.99 -18.77
N ASP A 24 4.94 9.79 -18.52
CA ASP A 24 5.06 11.20 -18.15
C ASP A 24 5.29 11.43 -16.64
N ILE A 25 5.01 10.42 -15.80
CA ILE A 25 5.18 10.51 -14.34
C ILE A 25 6.37 9.67 -13.83
N ILE A 26 6.72 8.57 -14.52
CA ILE A 26 7.84 7.70 -14.13
C ILE A 26 9.13 8.20 -14.76
N THR A 27 10.16 8.48 -13.95
CA THR A 27 11.43 9.05 -14.43
C THR A 27 12.67 8.31 -13.93
N ASN A 28 13.78 8.47 -14.65
CA ASN A 28 15.12 7.99 -14.27
C ASN A 28 15.24 6.46 -14.08
N VAL A 29 14.42 5.67 -14.77
CA VAL A 29 14.45 4.21 -14.62
C VAL A 29 15.61 3.60 -15.41
N PRO A 30 16.47 2.77 -14.79
CA PRO A 30 17.54 2.08 -15.49
C PRO A 30 17.01 1.06 -16.52
N PRO A 31 17.78 0.80 -17.60
CA PRO A 31 17.44 -0.28 -18.53
C PRO A 31 17.23 -1.63 -17.84
N GLY A 32 16.11 -2.28 -18.14
CA GLY A 32 15.70 -3.55 -17.58
C GLY A 32 14.83 -3.46 -16.32
N LEU A 33 14.58 -2.26 -15.78
CA LEU A 33 13.69 -2.04 -14.64
C LEU A 33 12.38 -1.33 -15.00
N GLU A 34 12.22 -0.87 -16.25
CA GLU A 34 11.06 -0.10 -16.72
C GLU A 34 9.77 -0.86 -16.45
N GLN A 35 9.68 -2.11 -16.90
CA GLN A 35 8.47 -2.91 -16.71
C GLN A 35 8.14 -3.12 -15.23
N ARG A 36 9.16 -3.29 -14.37
CA ARG A 36 8.95 -3.48 -12.92
C ARG A 36 8.42 -2.21 -12.27
N MET A 37 8.99 -1.06 -12.63
CA MET A 37 8.52 0.24 -12.15
C MET A 37 7.06 0.48 -12.56
N HIS A 38 6.72 0.23 -13.82
CA HIS A 38 5.34 0.33 -14.30
C HIS A 38 4.40 -0.64 -13.57
N ASN A 39 4.82 -1.89 -13.38
CA ASN A 39 4.03 -2.88 -12.66
C ASN A 39 3.78 -2.46 -11.21
N ALA A 40 4.80 -1.97 -10.48
CA ALA A 40 4.66 -1.53 -9.10
C ALA A 40 3.60 -0.42 -8.95
N VAL A 41 3.63 0.60 -9.82
CA VAL A 41 2.64 1.68 -9.82
C VAL A 41 1.25 1.16 -10.19
N THR A 42 1.16 0.30 -11.20
CA THR A 42 -0.09 -0.30 -11.68
C THR A 42 -0.73 -1.18 -10.60
N ASP A 43 0.07 -1.99 -9.91
CA ASP A 43 -0.35 -2.87 -8.82
C ASP A 43 -0.84 -2.04 -7.62
N CYS A 44 -0.14 -0.97 -7.25
CA CYS A 44 -0.58 -0.04 -6.20
C CYS A 44 -1.98 0.54 -6.50
N ILE A 45 -2.18 1.03 -7.72
CA ILE A 45 -3.46 1.58 -8.18
C ILE A 45 -4.55 0.50 -8.16
N ALA A 46 -4.24 -0.73 -8.61
CA ALA A 46 -5.18 -1.83 -8.62
C ALA A 46 -5.59 -2.25 -7.20
N ILE A 47 -4.63 -2.37 -6.28
CA ILE A 47 -4.89 -2.67 -4.86
C ILE A 47 -5.77 -1.57 -4.26
N ALA A 48 -5.44 -0.30 -4.45
CA ALA A 48 -6.25 0.81 -3.94
C ALA A 48 -7.68 0.79 -4.53
N THR A 49 -7.83 0.34 -5.77
CA THR A 49 -9.15 0.17 -6.41
C THR A 49 -9.95 -0.92 -5.73
N LEU A 50 -9.34 -2.08 -5.50
CA LEU A 50 -9.97 -3.18 -4.80
C LEU A 50 -10.45 -2.74 -3.42
N VAL A 51 -9.58 -2.05 -2.67
CA VAL A 51 -9.93 -1.50 -1.36
C VAL A 51 -11.10 -0.51 -1.47
N SER A 52 -11.13 0.32 -2.51
CA SER A 52 -12.20 1.31 -2.72
C SER A 52 -13.56 0.67 -3.02
N VAL A 53 -13.61 -0.39 -3.83
CA VAL A 53 -14.87 -1.06 -4.21
C VAL A 53 -15.35 -2.04 -3.14
N ALA A 54 -14.42 -2.66 -2.40
CA ALA A 54 -14.70 -3.60 -1.33
C ALA A 54 -14.62 -2.96 0.05
N PHE A 55 -14.64 -1.63 0.13
CA PHE A 55 -14.49 -0.89 1.38
C PHE A 55 -15.65 -1.21 2.32
N SER A 56 -15.34 -1.51 3.58
CA SER A 56 -16.33 -1.71 4.64
C SER A 56 -15.71 -1.30 5.96
N ASP A 57 -16.29 -0.33 6.65
CA ASP A 57 -15.89 0.08 7.99
C ASP A 57 -16.41 -0.85 9.10
N CYS A 58 -17.20 -1.86 8.71
CA CYS A 58 -17.83 -2.83 9.59
C CYS A 58 -17.09 -4.17 9.64
N GLU A 59 -15.83 -4.21 9.21
CA GLU A 59 -15.05 -5.44 9.16
C GLU A 59 -13.89 -5.47 10.17
N PRO A 60 -13.44 -6.66 10.59
CA PRO A 60 -12.37 -6.77 11.57
C PRO A 60 -11.03 -6.21 11.13
N SER A 61 -10.70 -6.18 9.83
CA SER A 61 -9.44 -5.62 9.34
C SER A 61 -9.45 -4.10 9.36
N TYR A 62 -10.59 -3.44 9.11
CA TYR A 62 -10.71 -1.98 9.25
C TYR A 62 -10.52 -1.55 10.71
N ASP A 63 -11.26 -2.17 11.63
CA ASP A 63 -11.22 -1.84 13.07
C ASP A 63 -9.82 -2.04 13.70
N ARG A 64 -8.93 -2.80 13.05
CA ARG A 64 -7.54 -2.98 13.50
C ARG A 64 -6.67 -1.75 13.25
N TYR A 65 -6.90 -1.04 12.17
CA TYR A 65 -5.98 0.00 11.68
C TYR A 65 -6.57 1.39 11.70
N PHE A 66 -7.91 1.52 11.80
CA PHE A 66 -8.57 2.81 11.77
C PHE A 66 -9.76 2.88 12.74
N PRO A 67 -10.07 4.07 13.27
CA PRO A 67 -11.30 4.29 14.01
C PRO A 67 -12.47 4.44 13.05
N ARG A 68 -13.65 3.95 13.45
CA ARG A 68 -14.87 4.02 12.61
C ARG A 68 -15.29 5.45 12.26
N GLY A 69 -15.02 6.42 13.13
CA GLY A 69 -15.33 7.83 12.88
C GLY A 69 -14.58 8.44 11.69
N ASP A 70 -13.54 7.78 11.18
CA ASP A 70 -12.70 8.27 10.08
C ASP A 70 -12.91 7.49 8.77
N ALA A 71 -13.91 6.61 8.70
CA ALA A 71 -14.17 5.73 7.55
C ALA A 71 -14.28 6.48 6.22
N ASP A 72 -15.02 7.59 6.21
CA ASP A 72 -15.20 8.41 5.00
C ASP A 72 -13.86 8.97 4.51
N PHE A 73 -12.96 9.37 5.42
CA PHE A 73 -11.65 9.88 5.06
C PHE A 73 -10.77 8.76 4.49
N VAL A 74 -10.69 7.62 5.18
CA VAL A 74 -9.90 6.46 4.73
C VAL A 74 -10.36 6.00 3.34
N GLN A 75 -11.68 5.90 3.13
CA GLN A 75 -12.26 5.56 1.83
C GLN A 75 -11.87 6.57 0.74
N GLN A 76 -11.93 7.87 1.05
CA GLN A 76 -11.55 8.92 0.10
C GLN A 76 -10.06 8.88 -0.26
N VAL A 77 -9.17 8.50 0.65
CA VAL A 77 -7.74 8.33 0.36
C VAL A 77 -7.52 7.18 -0.62
N PHE A 78 -8.14 6.01 -0.39
CA PHE A 78 -8.03 4.90 -1.34
C PHE A 78 -8.63 5.24 -2.70
N ARG A 79 -9.79 5.90 -2.73
CA ARG A 79 -10.37 6.39 -3.99
C ARG A 79 -9.44 7.35 -4.69
N ARG A 80 -8.77 8.23 -3.94
CA ARG A 80 -7.83 9.17 -4.49
C ARG A 80 -6.64 8.46 -5.14
N ILE A 81 -5.97 7.55 -4.44
CA ILE A 81 -4.86 6.72 -4.97
C ILE A 81 -5.32 5.92 -6.18
N ALA A 82 -6.51 5.33 -6.07
CA ALA A 82 -7.16 4.62 -7.14
C ALA A 82 -7.65 5.55 -8.25
N ASN A 83 -7.43 6.87 -8.25
CA ASN A 83 -7.93 7.71 -9.34
C ASN A 83 -9.46 7.55 -9.60
N ILE A 84 -10.24 7.52 -8.52
CA ILE A 84 -11.71 7.42 -8.50
C ILE A 84 -12.25 8.72 -7.91
N ALA A 85 -13.38 9.20 -8.44
CA ALA A 85 -14.09 10.34 -7.85
C ALA A 85 -14.40 10.10 -6.35
N PRO A 86 -14.13 11.05 -5.45
CA PRO A 86 -14.29 10.85 -4.00
C PRO A 86 -15.69 10.39 -3.56
N ASN A 87 -16.72 10.78 -4.31
CA ASN A 87 -18.13 10.49 -4.00
C ASN A 87 -18.72 9.38 -4.88
N ALA A 88 -17.89 8.62 -5.62
CA ALA A 88 -18.37 7.52 -6.43
C ALA A 88 -19.07 6.47 -5.54
N GLN A 89 -20.27 6.07 -5.93
CA GLN A 89 -20.93 4.90 -5.34
C GLN A 89 -20.41 3.68 -6.09
N LEU A 90 -19.75 2.79 -5.37
CA LEU A 90 -19.10 1.62 -5.94
C LEU A 90 -19.60 0.37 -5.26
N ASN A 91 -19.73 -0.70 -6.02
CA ASN A 91 -19.92 -2.06 -5.53
C ASN A 91 -18.75 -2.94 -5.98
N VAL A 92 -18.41 -3.98 -5.22
CA VAL A 92 -17.37 -4.95 -5.57
C VAL A 92 -17.64 -5.67 -6.89
N ASP A 93 -18.92 -5.85 -7.26
CA ASP A 93 -19.33 -6.40 -8.55
C ASP A 93 -18.94 -5.50 -9.74
N GLU A 94 -18.67 -4.22 -9.48
CA GLU A 94 -18.28 -3.24 -10.50
C GLU A 94 -16.76 -3.14 -10.64
N TYR A 95 -15.98 -3.93 -9.90
CA TYR A 95 -14.51 -3.84 -9.89
C TYR A 95 -13.90 -3.82 -11.30
N THR A 96 -14.27 -4.77 -12.16
CA THR A 96 -13.76 -4.84 -13.54
C THR A 96 -14.23 -3.65 -14.38
N THR A 97 -15.48 -3.22 -14.22
CA THR A 97 -16.04 -2.05 -14.91
C THR A 97 -15.30 -0.77 -14.53
N VAL A 98 -14.98 -0.60 -13.24
CA VAL A 98 -14.21 0.54 -12.72
C VAL A 98 -12.79 0.55 -13.28
N LEU A 99 -12.14 -0.61 -13.39
CA LEU A 99 -10.83 -0.71 -14.03
C LEU A 99 -10.89 -0.34 -15.52
N ASP A 100 -11.89 -0.83 -16.26
CA ASP A 100 -12.07 -0.56 -17.69
C ASP A 100 -12.46 0.90 -17.98
N GLU A 101 -13.27 1.52 -17.13
CA GLU A 101 -13.59 2.95 -17.19
C GLU A 101 -12.37 3.82 -16.92
N ARG A 102 -11.52 3.41 -15.95
CA ARG A 102 -10.28 4.13 -15.68
C ARG A 102 -9.31 4.07 -16.86
N ALA A 103 -9.11 2.90 -17.45
CA ALA A 103 -8.24 2.74 -18.62
C ALA A 103 -8.65 3.67 -19.77
N ARG A 104 -9.94 4.01 -19.87
CA ARG A 104 -10.48 4.96 -20.86
C ARG A 104 -10.38 6.42 -20.43
N THR A 105 -10.50 6.72 -19.14
CA THR A 105 -10.55 8.09 -18.62
C THR A 105 -9.14 8.68 -18.42
N GLY A 106 -8.12 7.83 -18.29
CA GLY A 106 -6.75 8.26 -17.97
C GLY A 106 -6.59 8.64 -16.50
N LEU A 107 -5.40 9.13 -16.13
CA LEU A 107 -5.12 9.61 -14.78
C LEU A 107 -5.86 10.93 -14.51
N ASP A 108 -6.36 11.12 -13.28
CA ASP A 108 -6.87 12.42 -12.85
C ASP A 108 -5.74 13.44 -12.99
N PRO A 109 -5.98 14.64 -13.56
CA PRO A 109 -4.91 15.59 -13.90
C PRO A 109 -4.04 16.03 -12.72
N ARG A 110 -4.52 15.81 -11.48
CA ARG A 110 -3.72 16.07 -10.28
C ARG A 110 -2.60 15.04 -10.07
N PHE A 111 -2.64 13.89 -10.75
CA PHE A 111 -1.53 12.94 -10.85
C PHE A 111 -0.50 13.34 -11.90
N ASP A 112 -0.87 14.14 -12.91
CA ASP A 112 0.08 14.67 -13.91
C ASP A 112 1.18 15.54 -13.27
N TYR A 113 0.90 16.07 -12.08
CA TYR A 113 1.85 16.86 -11.32
C TYR A 113 2.83 16.03 -10.48
N LEU A 114 2.48 14.76 -10.19
CA LEU A 114 3.30 13.82 -9.44
C LEU A 114 4.44 13.26 -10.31
N ILE A 115 5.62 13.15 -9.72
CA ILE A 115 6.75 12.41 -10.30
C ILE A 115 7.00 11.18 -9.44
N ILE A 116 7.31 10.05 -10.09
CA ILE A 116 7.78 8.83 -9.45
C ILE A 116 9.15 8.50 -10.04
N ASN A 117 10.20 8.71 -9.27
CA ASN A 117 11.57 8.62 -9.71
C ASN A 117 12.24 7.34 -9.19
N TYR A 118 13.04 6.67 -10.03
CA TYR A 118 13.94 5.63 -9.53
C TYR A 118 15.20 6.28 -8.93
N GLY A 119 15.48 5.93 -7.67
CA GLY A 119 16.55 6.53 -6.88
C GLY A 119 16.29 8.00 -6.54
N ASN A 120 17.33 8.68 -6.08
CA ASN A 120 17.30 10.09 -5.78
C ASN A 120 17.00 10.95 -7.02
N HIS A 121 16.11 11.95 -6.91
CA HIS A 121 15.85 12.90 -7.99
C HIS A 121 16.80 14.11 -7.88
N PRO A 122 17.52 14.53 -8.94
CA PRO A 122 18.54 15.60 -8.84
C PRO A 122 18.03 16.96 -8.36
N GLN A 123 16.73 17.22 -8.52
CA GLN A 123 16.07 18.43 -8.04
C GLN A 123 15.27 18.24 -6.74
N GLY A 124 15.34 17.05 -6.12
CA GLY A 124 14.65 16.76 -4.86
C GLY A 124 15.28 17.53 -3.70
N LEU A 125 14.46 17.98 -2.75
CA LEU A 125 14.92 18.61 -1.51
C LEU A 125 15.61 17.59 -0.59
N GLU A 126 15.16 16.34 -0.60
CA GLU A 126 15.75 15.20 0.10
C GLU A 126 16.44 14.24 -0.88
N GLN A 127 17.44 13.49 -0.39
CA GLN A 127 18.31 12.60 -1.18
C GLN A 127 18.62 11.32 -0.40
N ASP A 128 17.59 10.55 -0.04
CA ASP A 128 17.71 9.54 1.00
C ASP A 128 18.07 8.12 0.51
N CYS A 129 17.99 7.83 -0.79
CA CYS A 129 18.24 6.47 -1.32
C CYS A 129 19.68 5.94 -1.15
N ASP A 130 20.63 6.80 -0.77
CA ASP A 130 22.03 6.43 -0.50
C ASP A 130 22.41 6.81 0.95
N GLY A 131 21.41 7.10 1.79
CA GLY A 131 21.57 7.49 3.19
C GLY A 131 21.94 6.31 4.10
N PRO A 132 22.34 6.59 5.35
CA PRO A 132 22.69 5.56 6.32
C PRO A 132 21.53 4.60 6.64
N ASP A 133 20.29 5.07 6.49
CA ASP A 133 19.08 4.29 6.72
C ASP A 133 18.68 3.43 5.50
N ASP A 134 19.22 3.74 4.30
CA ASP A 134 18.95 3.08 3.01
C ASP A 134 17.46 2.69 2.89
N PRO A 135 16.53 3.68 2.84
CA PRO A 135 15.10 3.41 2.82
C PRO A 135 14.68 2.75 1.51
N ASP A 136 13.50 2.12 1.50
CA ASP A 136 12.97 1.47 0.29
C ASP A 136 12.36 2.46 -0.70
N GLY A 137 11.90 3.60 -0.18
CA GLY A 137 11.50 4.76 -0.94
C GLY A 137 11.37 5.95 -0.01
N PHE A 138 11.14 7.13 -0.55
CA PHE A 138 10.80 8.30 0.25
C PHE A 138 10.06 9.29 -0.63
N PHE A 139 9.29 10.18 -0.02
CA PHE A 139 8.75 11.33 -0.70
C PHE A 139 9.71 12.53 -0.59
N THR A 140 9.76 13.34 -1.64
CA THR A 140 10.37 14.68 -1.59
C THR A 140 9.62 15.69 -2.45
N ARG A 141 9.77 16.99 -2.13
CA ARG A 141 9.42 18.05 -3.09
C ARG A 141 10.62 18.34 -3.98
N LEU A 142 10.35 18.64 -5.24
CA LEU A 142 11.37 19.20 -6.11
C LEU A 142 11.58 20.69 -5.82
N PHE A 143 12.71 21.26 -6.26
CA PHE A 143 12.94 22.71 -6.21
C PHE A 143 11.84 23.53 -6.92
N SER A 144 11.11 22.92 -7.86
CA SER A 144 9.94 23.51 -8.51
C SER A 144 8.67 23.50 -7.65
N GLY A 145 8.69 22.85 -6.48
CA GLY A 145 7.53 22.58 -5.65
C GLY A 145 6.70 21.37 -6.09
N ARG A 146 7.10 20.68 -7.16
CA ARG A 146 6.44 19.44 -7.62
C ARG A 146 6.64 18.31 -6.62
N PRO A 147 5.60 17.52 -6.32
CA PRO A 147 5.75 16.32 -5.51
C PRO A 147 6.49 15.21 -6.27
N CYS A 148 7.37 14.49 -5.58
CA CYS A 148 8.15 13.39 -6.13
C CYS A 148 8.20 12.22 -5.13
N ILE A 149 7.81 11.03 -5.56
CA ILE A 149 8.08 9.78 -4.85
C ILE A 149 9.37 9.20 -5.43
N CYS A 150 10.39 9.01 -4.61
CA CYS A 150 11.63 8.34 -4.99
C CYS A 150 11.57 6.89 -4.51
N ILE A 151 11.66 5.91 -5.43
CA ILE A 151 11.74 4.49 -5.08
C ILE A 151 13.20 4.06 -5.15
N CYS A 152 13.75 3.57 -4.05
CA CYS A 152 15.18 3.33 -3.93
C CYS A 152 15.61 1.99 -4.54
N PRO A 153 16.86 1.88 -5.03
CA PRO A 153 17.38 0.64 -5.62
C PRO A 153 17.27 -0.57 -4.70
N LYS A 154 17.33 -0.37 -3.38
CA LYS A 154 17.16 -1.42 -2.37
C LYS A 154 15.82 -2.13 -2.52
N ALA A 155 14.72 -1.39 -2.71
CA ALA A 155 13.39 -1.99 -2.84
C ALA A 155 13.31 -3.01 -3.98
N PHE A 156 13.91 -2.69 -5.13
CA PHE A 156 13.93 -3.59 -6.28
C PHE A 156 14.81 -4.83 -6.11
N ARG A 157 15.80 -4.77 -5.22
CA ARG A 157 16.67 -5.91 -4.89
C ARG A 157 16.03 -6.80 -3.82
N GLN A 158 15.37 -6.18 -2.83
CA GLN A 158 14.88 -6.89 -1.66
C GLN A 158 13.49 -7.49 -1.88
N TYR A 159 12.60 -6.78 -2.58
CA TYR A 159 11.20 -7.19 -2.68
C TYR A 159 10.85 -7.78 -4.05
N PRO A 160 10.11 -8.91 -4.07
CA PRO A 160 9.50 -9.40 -5.28
C PRO A 160 8.31 -8.52 -5.69
N ASP A 161 8.01 -8.52 -6.99
CA ASP A 161 6.83 -7.83 -7.50
C ASP A 161 5.57 -8.63 -7.15
N LEU A 162 4.39 -8.01 -7.14
CA LEU A 162 3.14 -8.71 -6.79
C LEU A 162 2.90 -9.94 -7.66
N SER A 163 3.20 -9.84 -8.96
CA SER A 163 3.10 -10.98 -9.89
C SER A 163 3.97 -12.17 -9.49
N GLU A 164 5.16 -11.93 -8.93
CA GLU A 164 6.06 -12.98 -8.42
C GLU A 164 5.52 -13.57 -7.11
N ILE A 165 4.95 -12.74 -6.23
CA ILE A 165 4.29 -13.24 -5.02
C ILE A 165 3.12 -14.16 -5.40
N LEU A 166 2.28 -13.74 -6.35
CA LEU A 166 1.09 -14.50 -6.76
C LEU A 166 1.41 -15.73 -7.61
N ASN A 167 2.46 -15.65 -8.43
CA ASN A 167 2.94 -16.74 -9.25
C ASN A 167 4.46 -16.95 -9.03
N PRO A 168 4.82 -17.67 -7.95
CA PRO A 168 6.22 -17.78 -7.52
C PRO A 168 7.11 -18.37 -8.62
N PRO A 169 8.23 -17.72 -8.98
CA PRO A 169 9.18 -18.27 -9.92
C PRO A 169 9.88 -19.52 -9.36
N ALA A 170 10.62 -20.24 -10.21
CA ALA A 170 11.27 -21.50 -9.81
C ALA A 170 12.23 -21.34 -8.62
N TRP A 171 12.89 -20.19 -8.48
CA TRP A 171 13.79 -19.90 -7.36
C TRP A 171 13.05 -19.61 -6.05
N ALA A 172 11.76 -19.26 -6.12
CA ALA A 172 10.89 -19.01 -4.98
C ALA A 172 10.05 -20.25 -4.61
N ARG A 173 10.53 -21.44 -4.97
CA ARG A 173 9.88 -22.72 -4.71
C ARG A 173 10.85 -23.72 -4.09
N ASP A 174 10.33 -24.60 -3.24
CA ASP A 174 11.07 -25.73 -2.69
C ASP A 174 11.35 -26.82 -3.76
N ALA A 175 12.13 -27.83 -3.39
CA ALA A 175 12.45 -28.95 -4.28
C ALA A 175 11.24 -29.77 -4.75
N ARG A 176 10.07 -29.60 -4.12
CA ARG A 176 8.79 -30.25 -4.48
C ARG A 176 7.89 -29.34 -5.32
N GLY A 177 8.33 -28.11 -5.60
CA GLY A 177 7.59 -27.10 -6.37
C GLY A 177 6.61 -26.27 -5.54
N HIS A 178 6.56 -26.43 -4.23
CA HIS A 178 5.72 -25.59 -3.37
C HIS A 178 6.33 -24.20 -3.22
N PRO A 179 5.52 -23.13 -3.19
CA PRO A 179 6.00 -21.79 -2.84
C PRO A 179 6.77 -21.78 -1.51
N LEU A 180 7.85 -20.99 -1.45
CA LEU A 180 8.51 -20.66 -0.18
C LEU A 180 7.59 -19.77 0.68
N GLU A 181 7.92 -19.64 1.97
CA GLU A 181 7.24 -18.68 2.86
C GLU A 181 7.33 -17.25 2.31
N GLY A 182 6.25 -16.48 2.44
CA GLY A 182 6.06 -15.17 1.81
C GLY A 182 5.54 -15.22 0.37
N TYR A 183 5.46 -16.39 -0.27
CA TYR A 183 4.99 -16.56 -1.64
C TYR A 183 3.68 -17.35 -1.74
N GLY A 184 2.76 -16.89 -2.61
CA GLY A 184 1.46 -17.50 -2.84
C GLY A 184 0.56 -17.48 -1.61
N CYS A 185 -0.72 -17.82 -1.77
CA CYS A 185 -1.68 -17.77 -0.67
C CYS A 185 -1.33 -18.69 0.51
N ASP A 186 -0.78 -19.87 0.25
CA ASP A 186 -0.43 -20.84 1.29
C ASP A 186 0.82 -20.40 2.07
N GLY A 187 1.78 -19.76 1.40
CA GLY A 187 3.01 -19.26 2.02
C GLY A 187 2.86 -17.94 2.75
N LEU A 188 1.68 -17.31 2.71
CA LEU A 188 1.39 -16.17 3.58
C LEU A 188 1.31 -16.69 5.02
N GLY A 189 0.39 -17.57 5.40
CA GLY A 189 0.17 -17.98 6.80
C GLY A 189 -0.96 -17.17 7.45
N ASP A 190 -1.12 -17.22 8.78
CA ASP A 190 -2.41 -16.86 9.39
C ASP A 190 -2.59 -15.38 9.81
N HIS A 191 -1.51 -14.60 9.99
CA HIS A 191 -1.58 -13.18 10.40
C HIS A 191 -1.39 -12.19 9.22
N GLU A 192 -1.77 -10.93 9.40
CA GLU A 192 -1.53 -9.82 8.45
C GLU A 192 -0.03 -9.44 8.42
N PHE A 193 0.43 -8.88 7.29
CA PHE A 193 1.85 -8.61 7.01
C PHE A 193 2.02 -7.33 6.16
N LEU A 194 3.24 -6.79 6.13
CA LEU A 194 3.60 -5.59 5.37
C LEU A 194 4.85 -5.83 4.51
N ASN A 195 4.92 -5.15 3.36
CA ASN A 195 6.17 -4.73 2.72
C ASN A 195 6.14 -3.19 2.67
N ASP A 196 7.25 -2.59 3.12
CA ASP A 196 7.40 -1.21 3.58
C ASP A 196 7.09 -0.13 2.51
N ILE A 197 6.61 1.05 2.92
CA ILE A 197 6.56 2.28 2.10
C ILE A 197 6.84 3.50 3.02
N PRO A 198 8.00 4.18 2.88
CA PRO A 198 8.30 5.32 3.75
C PRO A 198 7.69 6.66 3.26
N ARG A 199 7.22 7.46 4.22
CA ARG A 199 6.98 8.92 4.15
C ARG A 199 6.00 9.42 3.07
N TYR A 200 4.69 9.25 3.30
CA TYR A 200 3.62 9.79 2.42
C TYR A 200 3.10 11.19 2.86
N ASP A 201 3.80 11.85 3.79
CA ASP A 201 3.45 13.04 4.58
C ASP A 201 3.31 14.38 3.82
N ASP A 202 3.52 14.40 2.51
CA ASP A 202 3.64 15.66 1.77
C ASP A 202 2.75 15.76 0.51
N LEU A 203 2.08 14.67 0.14
CA LEU A 203 1.22 14.58 -1.05
C LEU A 203 -0.23 14.99 -0.81
N ILE A 204 -0.65 14.96 0.44
CA ILE A 204 -1.98 15.36 0.88
C ILE A 204 -1.76 16.61 1.74
N ASN A 205 -2.57 17.66 1.55
CA ASN A 205 -2.44 18.89 2.32
C ASN A 205 -2.60 18.60 3.84
N MET A 206 -1.51 18.70 4.60
CA MET A 206 -1.41 18.32 6.03
C MET A 206 -1.41 19.51 6.99
N HIS A 207 -1.41 20.75 6.49
CA HIS A 207 -1.37 21.93 7.35
C HIS A 207 -2.78 22.42 7.67
N GLY A 208 -3.41 21.67 8.58
CA GLY A 208 -4.64 22.01 9.29
C GLY A 208 -4.68 21.24 10.60
N THR A 209 -5.57 21.60 11.52
CA THR A 209 -5.71 20.93 12.82
C THR A 209 -6.33 19.52 12.72
N MET A 210 -6.40 18.90 11.53
CA MET A 210 -7.12 17.65 11.25
C MET A 210 -6.48 16.84 10.11
N ARG A 211 -6.19 15.54 10.37
CA ARG A 211 -5.88 14.40 9.47
C ARG A 211 -4.77 14.60 8.41
N ALA A 212 -3.60 13.98 8.66
CA ALA A 212 -2.35 14.09 7.93
C ALA A 212 -1.60 12.73 7.92
N ILE A 213 -1.44 12.05 6.79
CA ILE A 213 -0.83 10.70 6.71
C ILE A 213 0.70 10.77 6.69
N THR A 214 1.33 10.63 7.84
CA THR A 214 2.79 10.62 8.06
C THR A 214 3.30 9.30 8.61
N ASP A 215 4.61 9.14 8.72
CA ASP A 215 5.16 8.12 9.61
C ASP A 215 4.92 8.57 11.05
N TYR A 216 4.38 7.68 11.90
CA TYR A 216 4.20 7.99 13.31
C TYR A 216 5.54 7.96 14.04
N THR A 217 5.93 9.13 14.57
CA THR A 217 7.06 9.30 15.50
C THR A 217 6.57 9.86 16.82
N GLY A 218 5.88 9.05 17.62
CA GLY A 218 5.35 9.49 18.91
C GLY A 218 6.34 9.29 20.06
N PRO A 219 6.24 10.11 21.12
CA PRO A 219 7.02 9.91 22.35
C PRO A 219 6.53 8.71 23.18
N GLU A 220 5.33 8.21 22.89
CA GLU A 220 4.67 7.12 23.60
C GLU A 220 4.64 5.83 22.77
N ALA A 221 4.42 4.68 23.43
CA ALA A 221 4.28 3.39 22.77
C ALA A 221 3.13 3.39 21.73
N PRO A 222 3.23 2.67 20.60
CA PRO A 222 4.41 1.93 20.15
C PRO A 222 5.56 2.90 19.78
N PRO A 223 6.83 2.47 19.84
CA PRO A 223 7.97 3.36 19.57
C PRO A 223 7.96 3.95 18.14
N GLU A 224 7.24 3.30 17.23
CA GLU A 224 7.06 3.68 15.84
C GLU A 224 5.71 3.17 15.32
N GLY A 225 5.25 3.66 14.16
CA GLY A 225 4.02 3.18 13.50
C GLY A 225 4.22 2.03 12.51
N TYR A 226 5.45 1.52 12.40
CA TYR A 226 5.88 0.67 11.30
C TYR A 226 5.40 -0.79 11.41
N GLY A 227 4.87 -1.33 10.32
CA GLY A 227 4.40 -2.70 10.21
C GLY A 227 3.02 -2.97 10.82
N PRO A 228 2.45 -4.16 10.56
CA PRO A 228 1.11 -4.52 10.97
C PRO A 228 0.91 -4.47 12.49
N PHE A 229 1.91 -4.94 13.24
CA PHE A 229 1.80 -4.98 14.69
C PHE A 229 1.72 -3.57 15.28
N TYR A 230 2.63 -2.68 14.91
CA TYR A 230 2.68 -1.35 15.50
C TYR A 230 1.57 -0.44 14.98
N ALA A 231 1.20 -0.50 13.70
CA ALA A 231 0.03 0.21 13.18
C ALA A 231 -1.26 -0.18 13.94
N ARG A 232 -1.45 -1.47 14.22
CA ARG A 232 -2.58 -1.96 15.02
C ARG A 232 -2.51 -1.48 16.48
N VAL A 233 -1.33 -1.58 17.10
CA VAL A 233 -1.14 -1.13 18.48
C VAL A 233 -1.37 0.37 18.60
N LEU A 234 -0.95 1.17 17.62
CA LEU A 234 -1.18 2.61 17.57
C LEU A 234 -2.68 2.92 17.55
N GLN A 235 -3.46 2.22 16.71
CA GLN A 235 -4.92 2.35 16.69
C GLN A 235 -5.57 1.96 18.03
N GLU A 236 -5.14 0.85 18.62
CA GLU A 236 -5.65 0.39 19.92
C GLU A 236 -5.36 1.41 21.03
N LEU A 237 -4.13 1.88 21.15
CA LEU A 237 -3.72 2.78 22.22
C LEU A 237 -4.30 4.19 22.05
N SER A 238 -4.33 4.73 20.83
CA SER A 238 -4.96 6.03 20.54
C SER A 238 -6.47 6.02 20.81
N THR A 239 -7.12 4.85 20.70
CA THR A 239 -8.53 4.68 21.07
C THR A 239 -8.73 4.57 22.58
N LEU A 240 -7.85 3.83 23.27
CA LEU A 240 -7.98 3.58 24.71
C LEU A 240 -7.55 4.78 25.59
N TYR A 241 -6.58 5.56 25.11
CA TYR A 241 -5.97 6.66 25.85
C TYR A 241 -5.94 7.95 25.02
N PRO A 242 -7.08 8.45 24.52
CA PRO A 242 -7.12 9.59 23.60
C PRO A 242 -6.50 10.88 24.16
N GLU A 243 -6.31 10.99 25.47
CA GLU A 243 -5.62 12.11 26.12
C GLU A 243 -4.10 12.10 25.94
N LYS A 244 -3.52 10.97 25.54
CA LYS A 244 -2.07 10.77 25.37
C LYS A 244 -1.60 10.83 23.93
N TYR A 245 -2.50 10.67 22.99
CA TYR A 245 -2.23 10.62 21.55
C TYR A 245 -2.82 11.85 20.87
N ALA A 246 -2.24 12.29 19.75
CA ALA A 246 -2.90 13.32 18.97
C ALA A 246 -4.22 12.78 18.36
N PRO A 247 -5.17 13.65 18.02
CA PRO A 247 -6.33 13.23 17.27
C PRO A 247 -5.92 12.54 15.96
N HIS A 248 -6.50 11.37 15.71
CA HIS A 248 -6.36 10.62 14.46
C HIS A 248 -4.98 9.97 14.20
N GLU A 249 -4.16 9.66 15.22
CA GLU A 249 -2.81 9.08 15.01
C GLU A 249 -2.77 7.89 14.04
N ALA A 250 -3.68 6.91 14.18
CA ALA A 250 -3.68 5.75 13.30
C ALA A 250 -4.05 6.08 11.85
N VAL A 251 -4.94 7.05 11.66
CA VAL A 251 -5.29 7.60 10.33
C VAL A 251 -4.20 8.52 9.80
N ASN A 252 -3.34 9.00 10.68
CA ASN A 252 -2.16 9.77 10.34
C ASN A 252 -0.92 8.90 10.15
N ASN A 253 -1.04 7.58 10.14
CA ASN A 253 0.06 6.65 9.97
C ASN A 253 0.02 5.99 8.58
N ALA A 254 1.05 6.16 7.76
CA ALA A 254 1.14 5.61 6.40
C ALA A 254 0.95 4.08 6.38
N ASP A 255 1.60 3.38 7.30
CA ASP A 255 1.55 1.92 7.40
C ASP A 255 0.17 1.38 7.74
N SER A 256 -0.69 2.15 8.43
CA SER A 256 -2.08 1.75 8.63
C SER A 256 -2.81 1.56 7.30
N PHE A 257 -2.54 2.41 6.30
CA PHE A 257 -3.13 2.29 4.97
C PHE A 257 -2.56 1.12 4.20
N VAL A 258 -1.23 0.97 4.19
CA VAL A 258 -0.58 -0.10 3.44
C VAL A 258 -0.99 -1.46 4.01
N VAL A 259 -0.92 -1.65 5.33
CA VAL A 259 -1.29 -2.92 5.96
C VAL A 259 -2.76 -3.24 5.75
N TYR A 260 -3.67 -2.27 5.90
CA TYR A 260 -5.08 -2.50 5.62
C TYR A 260 -5.31 -2.88 4.15
N ALA A 261 -4.64 -2.22 3.21
CA ALA A 261 -4.74 -2.50 1.79
C ALA A 261 -4.24 -3.91 1.43
N MET A 262 -3.08 -4.30 1.98
CA MET A 262 -2.51 -5.64 1.79
C MET A 262 -3.42 -6.72 2.42
N SER A 263 -3.94 -6.47 3.62
CA SER A 263 -4.85 -7.38 4.32
C SER A 263 -6.13 -7.61 3.50
N LYS A 264 -6.72 -6.53 2.97
CA LYS A 264 -7.86 -6.57 2.05
C LYS A 264 -7.54 -7.37 0.79
N PHE A 265 -6.44 -7.01 0.12
CA PHE A 265 -6.05 -7.62 -1.14
C PHE A 265 -5.86 -9.13 -0.99
N PHE A 266 -5.07 -9.55 -0.02
CA PHE A 266 -4.81 -10.97 0.17
C PHE A 266 -6.02 -11.72 0.72
N SER A 267 -6.86 -11.10 1.55
CA SER A 267 -8.09 -11.76 2.00
C SER A 267 -9.02 -12.07 0.83
N TRP A 268 -9.18 -11.10 -0.06
CA TRP A 268 -9.93 -11.27 -1.29
C TRP A 268 -9.27 -12.31 -2.21
N ARG A 269 -7.97 -12.18 -2.46
CA ARG A 269 -7.22 -13.02 -3.42
C ARG A 269 -7.14 -14.49 -2.99
N CYS A 270 -7.03 -14.73 -1.68
CA CYS A 270 -6.83 -16.05 -1.09
C CYS A 270 -8.10 -16.65 -0.50
N GLY A 271 -9.22 -15.91 -0.49
CA GLY A 271 -10.50 -16.40 0.02
C GLY A 271 -10.47 -16.73 1.52
N ARG A 272 -9.65 -16.04 2.31
CA ARG A 272 -9.54 -16.24 3.76
C ARG A 272 -9.40 -14.95 4.54
N VAL A 273 -9.79 -14.97 5.80
CA VAL A 273 -9.59 -13.84 6.73
C VAL A 273 -8.29 -14.06 7.50
N PHE A 274 -7.39 -13.08 7.47
CA PHE A 274 -6.17 -13.11 8.26
C PHE A 274 -6.45 -12.65 9.70
N GLY A 275 -5.82 -13.32 10.67
CA GLY A 275 -5.82 -12.94 12.07
C GLY A 275 -5.03 -11.65 12.31
N LYS A 276 -5.31 -11.01 13.44
CA LYS A 276 -4.58 -9.80 13.85
C LYS A 276 -3.11 -10.13 14.15
N PRO A 277 -2.15 -9.22 13.86
CA PRO A 277 -0.79 -9.36 14.35
C PRO A 277 -0.76 -9.33 15.88
N THR A 278 0.06 -10.18 16.47
CA THR A 278 0.15 -10.43 17.92
C THR A 278 1.49 -10.04 18.52
N SER A 279 2.53 -9.88 17.69
CA SER A 279 3.85 -9.44 18.12
C SER A 279 4.58 -8.66 17.03
N ALA A 280 5.61 -7.89 17.38
CA ALA A 280 6.46 -7.19 16.41
C ALA A 280 7.15 -8.16 15.42
N GLN A 281 7.28 -9.44 15.76
CA GLN A 281 7.79 -10.47 14.87
C GLN A 281 6.87 -10.69 13.65
N ASP A 282 5.56 -10.43 13.78
CA ASP A 282 4.61 -10.50 12.66
C ASP A 282 4.91 -9.47 11.56
N ASN A 283 5.66 -8.40 11.86
CA ASN A 283 6.16 -7.45 10.85
C ASN A 283 7.18 -8.13 9.90
N TRP A 284 7.91 -9.12 10.40
CA TRP A 284 9.06 -9.71 9.71
C TRP A 284 8.81 -11.12 9.20
N ASN A 285 7.71 -11.76 9.61
CA ASN A 285 7.42 -13.16 9.34
C ASN A 285 7.42 -13.54 7.85
N ARG A 286 7.47 -12.57 6.93
CA ARG A 286 7.22 -12.79 5.51
C ARG A 286 7.98 -11.85 4.58
N ILE A 287 9.17 -11.36 4.98
CA ILE A 287 10.10 -10.82 3.96
C ILE A 287 10.37 -11.97 3.01
N PRO A 288 9.85 -11.94 1.77
CA PRO A 288 10.09 -13.02 0.83
C PRO A 288 11.60 -13.10 0.66
N PRO A 289 12.23 -14.29 0.62
CA PRO A 289 13.66 -14.39 0.38
C PRO A 289 14.02 -13.49 -0.81
N PRO A 290 15.03 -12.61 -0.64
CA PRO A 290 15.32 -11.60 -1.64
C PRO A 290 15.60 -12.29 -2.96
N ARG A 291 15.27 -11.59 -4.05
CA ARG A 291 15.58 -12.10 -5.38
C ARG A 291 17.08 -12.42 -5.45
N PRO A 292 17.48 -13.59 -5.97
CA PRO A 292 18.87 -13.86 -6.26
C PRO A 292 19.42 -12.74 -7.18
N PRO A 293 20.66 -12.28 -6.98
CA PRO A 293 21.27 -11.23 -7.80
C PRO A 293 21.36 -11.61 -9.28
#